data_AF-A0A0H2RRL4-F1
#
_entry.id   AF-A0A0H2RRL4-F1
#
_cell.length_a   1.000
_cell.length_b   1.000
_cell.length_c   1.000
_cell.angle_alpha   90.00
_cell.angle_beta   90.00
_cell.angle_gamma   90.00
#
_symmetry.space_group_name_H-M   'P 1'
#
loop_
_entity.id
_entity.type
_entity.pdbx_description
1 polymer ?
#
loop_
_entity_poly.entity_id
_entity_poly.type
_entity_poly.pdbx_seq_one_letter_code
_entity_poly.pdbx_strand_id
1 'polypeptide(L)'
;MSAVGDHGCKVYVAFNYTSDFDSIRPYLGRFITVPRAAQMLVDGESTTCSRGHEHTCVLSIMTDDTFGVVMVVCLGAKTYRLPDGSKSKADTCKLHLKKVAWLSDDLRQEVTDILVRRRIDEWEVRINEHLQLAKASLIEASLGAANRFEDECLRFQEDCFSRIGALFFRLKDYRKHGKLIIRQMRRETFDVKDISTFHTRWVADRDVDTCVDGLVEIKEEASEFVTPATEGDSGSEDEEEEEE
;
A
#
# COMPACT_ATOMS: atom_id res chain seq x y z
N MET A 1 29.91 14.36 -39.56
CA MET A 1 29.96 13.84 -38.17
C MET A 1 28.64 14.21 -37.52
N SER A 2 27.63 13.34 -37.63
CA SER A 2 26.32 13.60 -37.02
C SER A 2 26.41 13.30 -35.54
N ALA A 3 26.01 14.27 -34.72
CA ALA A 3 25.80 14.09 -33.30
C ALA A 3 24.78 12.95 -33.12
N VAL A 4 25.26 11.81 -32.61
CA VAL A 4 24.40 10.76 -32.07
C VAL A 4 23.81 11.36 -30.80
N GLY A 5 22.63 11.98 -30.94
CA GLY A 5 21.81 12.32 -29.80
C GLY A 5 21.55 11.03 -29.04
N ASP A 6 21.98 10.99 -27.78
CA ASP A 6 21.68 9.95 -26.82
C ASP A 6 20.17 9.99 -26.51
N HIS A 7 19.36 9.55 -27.46
CA HIS A 7 17.94 9.26 -27.25
C HIS A 7 17.88 7.90 -26.54
N GLY A 8 18.35 7.90 -25.29
CA GLY A 8 18.52 6.71 -24.49
C GLY A 8 17.20 5.95 -24.39
N CYS A 9 17.20 4.70 -24.83
CA CYS A 9 16.06 3.79 -24.65
C CYS A 9 15.70 3.75 -23.16
N LYS A 10 14.55 4.32 -22.77
CA LYS A 10 14.08 4.36 -21.38
C LYS A 10 13.23 3.15 -21.06
N VAL A 11 13.57 2.38 -20.03
CA VAL A 11 12.77 1.21 -19.62
C VAL A 11 11.64 1.63 -18.68
N TYR A 12 10.44 1.08 -18.90
CA TYR A 12 9.23 1.35 -18.10
C TYR A 12 8.67 0.08 -17.44
N VAL A 13 7.58 0.21 -16.67
CA VAL A 13 6.79 -0.90 -16.11
C VAL A 13 5.32 -0.73 -16.48
N ALA A 14 4.64 -1.82 -16.83
CA ALA A 14 3.20 -1.88 -16.99
C ALA A 14 2.60 -2.42 -15.69
N PHE A 15 1.74 -1.64 -15.04
CA PHE A 15 1.21 -1.95 -13.71
C PHE A 15 -0.28 -1.62 -13.56
N ASN A 16 -0.95 -2.35 -12.67
CA ASN A 16 -2.31 -2.07 -12.23
C ASN A 16 -2.35 -1.30 -10.90
N TYR A 17 -1.31 -1.44 -10.06
CA TYR A 17 -1.20 -0.81 -8.74
C TYR A 17 0.09 0.00 -8.62
N THR A 18 -0.02 1.26 -8.18
CA THR A 18 1.12 2.18 -8.07
C THR A 18 2.17 1.70 -7.07
N SER A 19 1.76 1.05 -5.98
CA SER A 19 2.65 0.49 -4.95
C SER A 19 3.64 -0.54 -5.51
N ASP A 20 3.20 -1.37 -6.45
CA ASP A 20 4.02 -2.41 -7.08
C ASP A 20 5.08 -1.77 -7.98
N PHE A 21 4.70 -0.72 -8.72
CA PHE A 21 5.64 0.05 -9.52
C PHE A 21 6.73 0.67 -8.65
N ASP A 22 6.36 1.37 -7.57
CA ASP A 22 7.33 2.02 -6.69
C ASP A 22 8.30 1.02 -6.05
N SER A 23 7.84 -0.20 -5.78
CA SER A 23 8.65 -1.28 -5.20
C SER A 23 9.71 -1.81 -6.17
N ILE A 24 9.35 -1.92 -7.46
CA ILE A 24 10.22 -2.51 -8.48
C ILE A 24 11.09 -1.44 -9.17
N ARG A 25 10.65 -0.17 -9.20
CA ARG A 25 11.31 0.94 -9.88
C ARG A 25 12.83 1.02 -9.65
N PRO A 26 13.36 0.87 -8.43
CA PRO A 26 14.81 0.93 -8.18
C PRO A 26 15.61 -0.18 -8.87
N TYR A 27 14.96 -1.28 -9.24
CA TYR A 27 15.58 -2.49 -9.76
C TYR A 27 15.39 -2.67 -11.27
N LEU A 28 14.62 -1.79 -11.94
CA LEU A 28 14.28 -1.97 -13.36
C LEU A 28 15.48 -2.10 -14.28
N GLY A 29 16.52 -1.29 -14.03
CA GLY A 29 17.75 -1.36 -14.81
C GLY A 29 18.47 -2.70 -14.72
N ARG A 30 18.24 -3.49 -13.66
CA ARG A 30 18.76 -4.85 -13.52
C ARG A 30 17.96 -5.85 -14.35
N PHE A 31 16.63 -5.73 -14.35
CA PHE A 31 15.76 -6.66 -15.08
C PHE A 31 15.81 -6.43 -16.59
N ILE A 32 15.93 -5.16 -17.00
CA ILE A 32 16.04 -4.76 -18.39
C ILE A 32 17.02 -3.59 -18.45
N THR A 33 18.23 -3.83 -18.96
CA THR A 33 19.23 -2.78 -19.17
C THR A 33 18.95 -2.03 -20.47
N VAL A 34 19.43 -0.77 -20.60
CA VAL A 34 19.30 0.03 -21.82
C VAL A 34 19.90 -0.69 -23.06
N PRO A 35 21.11 -1.28 -22.99
CA PRO A 35 21.65 -2.03 -24.13
C PRO A 35 20.80 -3.26 -24.49
N ARG A 36 20.27 -3.97 -23.49
CA ARG A 36 19.40 -5.12 -23.72
C ARG A 36 18.07 -4.70 -24.34
N ALA A 37 17.48 -3.61 -23.87
CA ALA A 37 16.27 -3.02 -24.45
C ALA A 37 16.50 -2.62 -25.91
N ALA A 38 17.62 -1.94 -26.21
CA ALA A 38 17.98 -1.58 -27.57
C ALA A 38 18.12 -2.81 -28.47
N GLN A 39 18.80 -3.86 -28.00
CA GLN A 39 18.91 -5.12 -28.74
C GLN A 39 17.53 -5.76 -28.98
N MET A 40 16.66 -5.82 -27.96
CA MET A 40 15.30 -6.37 -28.09
C MET A 40 14.44 -5.60 -29.09
N LEU A 41 14.61 -4.27 -29.18
CA LEU A 41 13.92 -3.45 -30.18
C LEU A 41 14.43 -3.68 -31.60
N VAL A 42 15.74 -3.90 -31.75
CA VAL A 42 16.37 -4.23 -33.05
C VAL A 42 15.93 -5.61 -33.52
N ASP A 43 15.95 -6.62 -32.64
CA ASP A 43 15.47 -7.98 -32.92
C ASP A 43 13.97 -7.98 -33.26
N GLY A 44 13.21 -7.04 -32.68
CA GLY A 44 11.80 -6.80 -33.00
C GLY A 44 11.57 -5.98 -34.28
N GLU A 45 12.63 -5.58 -34.99
CA GLU A 45 12.63 -4.70 -36.16
C GLU A 45 11.88 -3.37 -35.93
N SER A 46 11.96 -2.82 -34.72
CA SER A 46 11.00 -1.83 -34.25
C SER A 46 11.59 -0.71 -33.40
N THR A 47 12.54 0.06 -33.92
CA THR A 47 13.04 1.27 -33.21
C THR A 47 12.04 2.44 -33.26
N THR A 48 11.27 2.55 -34.35
CA THR A 48 10.21 3.57 -34.51
C THR A 48 8.95 2.98 -35.16
N CYS A 49 7.79 3.60 -34.94
CA CYS A 49 6.54 3.21 -35.59
C CYS A 49 6.32 3.94 -36.93
N SER A 50 5.28 3.55 -37.69
CA SER A 50 4.90 4.18 -38.97
C SER A 50 4.50 5.66 -38.87
N ARG A 51 4.33 6.20 -37.66
CA ARG A 51 4.08 7.63 -37.38
C ARG A 51 5.34 8.38 -36.93
N GLY A 52 6.50 7.72 -36.93
CA GLY A 52 7.77 8.31 -36.48
C GLY A 52 7.96 8.36 -34.96
N HIS A 53 7.06 7.77 -34.16
CA HIS A 53 7.25 7.69 -32.71
C HIS A 53 8.28 6.62 -32.34
N GLU A 54 9.13 6.93 -31.36
CA GLU A 54 10.07 5.99 -30.77
C GLU A 54 9.37 4.87 -29.99
N HIS A 55 9.97 3.68 -30.03
CA HIS A 55 9.59 2.56 -29.20
C HIS A 55 10.57 2.36 -28.04
N THR A 56 10.08 1.74 -26.98
CA THR A 56 10.90 1.27 -25.87
C THR A 56 10.37 -0.02 -25.26
N CYS A 57 11.08 -0.58 -24.28
CA CYS A 57 10.67 -1.78 -23.56
C CYS A 57 10.01 -1.46 -22.21
N VAL A 58 9.09 -2.32 -21.81
CA VAL A 58 8.40 -2.28 -20.54
C VAL A 58 8.40 -3.67 -19.90
N LEU A 59 8.62 -3.75 -18.58
CA LEU A 59 8.38 -4.97 -17.82
C LEU A 59 6.90 -5.07 -17.45
N SER A 60 6.27 -6.18 -17.82
CA SER A 60 4.92 -6.53 -17.37
C SER A 60 5.01 -7.27 -16.05
N ILE A 61 4.30 -6.74 -15.07
CA ILE A 61 3.98 -7.43 -13.81
C ILE A 61 2.47 -7.70 -13.71
N MET A 62 1.76 -7.57 -14.82
CA MET A 62 0.31 -7.74 -14.87
C MET A 62 -0.02 -9.24 -14.92
N THR A 63 -0.80 -9.75 -13.95
CA THR A 63 -1.48 -11.07 -13.96
C THR A 63 -0.60 -12.30 -14.31
N ASP A 64 -1.09 -13.52 -14.15
CA ASP A 64 -0.29 -14.73 -14.38
C ASP A 64 0.33 -14.83 -15.77
N ASP A 65 -0.46 -14.55 -16.79
CA ASP A 65 -0.09 -14.80 -18.18
C ASP A 65 0.91 -13.78 -18.75
N THR A 66 1.18 -12.71 -18.00
CA THR A 66 2.16 -11.69 -18.38
C THR A 66 3.13 -11.29 -17.28
N PHE A 67 3.19 -12.02 -16.16
CA PHE A 67 4.20 -11.75 -15.13
C PHE A 67 5.61 -12.02 -15.65
N GLY A 68 6.48 -11.01 -15.57
CA GLY A 68 7.85 -11.09 -16.08
C GLY A 68 7.97 -10.97 -17.60
N VAL A 69 6.91 -10.60 -18.32
CA VAL A 69 6.97 -10.43 -19.78
C VAL A 69 7.52 -9.06 -20.13
N VAL A 70 8.51 -9.01 -21.01
CA VAL A 70 9.00 -7.77 -21.60
C VAL A 70 8.20 -7.46 -22.87
N MET A 71 7.60 -6.27 -22.91
CA MET A 71 6.79 -5.81 -24.03
C MET A 71 7.35 -4.53 -24.64
N VAL A 72 6.98 -4.25 -25.89
CA VAL A 72 7.30 -3.00 -26.57
C VAL A 72 6.21 -1.97 -26.30
N VAL A 73 6.59 -0.72 -26.04
CA VAL A 73 5.68 0.42 -25.87
C VAL A 73 6.07 1.53 -26.85
N CYS A 74 5.08 2.23 -27.38
CA CYS A 74 5.24 3.37 -28.27
C CYS A 74 5.08 4.67 -27.50
N LEU A 75 6.10 5.52 -27.49
CA LEU A 75 6.13 6.75 -26.67
C LEU A 75 5.21 7.86 -27.20
N GLY A 76 4.90 7.85 -28.49
CA GLY A 76 3.96 8.80 -29.09
C GLY A 76 2.51 8.30 -29.13
N ALA A 77 2.25 7.06 -28.71
CA ALA A 77 0.89 6.62 -28.46
C ALA A 77 0.40 7.30 -27.16
N LYS A 78 -0.49 8.30 -27.27
CA LYS A 78 -1.15 8.96 -26.13
C LYS A 78 -2.16 8.04 -25.42
N THR A 79 -1.81 6.79 -25.18
CA THR A 79 -2.69 5.74 -24.67
C THR A 79 -1.99 4.91 -23.60
N TYR A 80 -2.17 5.34 -22.35
CA TYR A 80 -2.36 4.43 -21.23
C TYR A 80 -3.88 4.40 -20.91
N ARG A 81 -4.48 3.23 -20.66
CA ARG A 81 -5.71 3.16 -19.85
C ARG A 81 -5.27 3.34 -18.41
N LEU A 82 -5.88 4.29 -17.72
CA LEU A 82 -5.71 4.53 -16.29
C LEU A 82 -6.33 3.37 -15.49
N PRO A 83 -6.05 3.26 -14.17
CA PRO A 83 -6.62 2.26 -13.25
C PRO A 83 -8.16 2.19 -13.21
N ASP A 84 -8.86 3.07 -13.93
CA ASP A 84 -10.32 3.22 -13.99
C ASP A 84 -10.99 2.54 -15.21
N GLY A 85 -10.23 1.90 -16.10
CA GLY A 85 -10.78 1.12 -17.21
C GLY A 85 -11.23 1.92 -18.45
N SER A 86 -10.91 3.21 -18.58
CA SER A 86 -11.26 4.03 -19.77
C SER A 86 -10.21 3.95 -20.91
N LYS A 87 -10.61 3.83 -22.19
CA LYS A 87 -9.67 3.66 -23.36
C LYS A 87 -9.47 5.06 -23.90
N SER A 88 -8.25 5.56 -23.89
CA SER A 88 -7.90 6.55 -24.91
C SER A 88 -8.00 5.81 -26.26
N LYS A 89 -8.93 6.25 -27.13
CA LYS A 89 -9.17 5.69 -28.47
C LYS A 89 -8.17 6.29 -29.48
N ALA A 90 -6.90 6.43 -29.12
CA ALA A 90 -5.88 6.82 -30.09
C ALA A 90 -5.30 5.57 -30.74
N ASP A 91 -5.08 5.61 -32.07
CA ASP A 91 -4.52 4.50 -32.83
C ASP A 91 -3.19 4.02 -32.23
N THR A 92 -3.24 2.88 -31.53
CA THR A 92 -2.05 2.21 -31.03
C THR A 92 -1.30 1.62 -32.21
N CYS A 93 0.02 1.84 -32.27
CA CYS A 93 0.82 1.20 -33.31
C CYS A 93 0.77 -0.33 -33.17
N LYS A 94 0.99 -1.08 -34.26
CA LYS A 94 0.93 -2.55 -34.29
C LYS A 94 1.90 -3.26 -33.32
N LEU A 95 2.90 -2.53 -32.83
CA LEU A 95 3.97 -3.03 -31.95
C LEU A 95 3.71 -2.68 -30.48
N HIS A 96 2.73 -1.82 -30.19
CA HIS A 96 2.39 -1.43 -28.83
C HIS A 96 1.89 -2.65 -28.05
N LEU A 97 2.48 -2.89 -26.87
CA LEU A 97 2.30 -4.05 -26.00
C LEU A 97 2.63 -5.40 -26.67
N LYS A 98 3.45 -5.40 -27.75
CA LYS A 98 3.95 -6.65 -28.34
C LYS A 98 4.94 -7.30 -27.37
N LYS A 99 4.68 -8.55 -26.99
CA LYS A 99 5.59 -9.38 -26.19
C LYS A 99 6.84 -9.70 -27.01
N VAL A 100 8.03 -9.47 -26.44
CA VAL A 100 9.31 -9.69 -27.14
C VAL A 100 10.26 -10.59 -26.36
N ALA A 101 10.11 -10.67 -25.04
CA ALA A 101 10.92 -11.56 -24.21
C ALA A 101 10.24 -11.88 -22.88
N TRP A 102 10.86 -12.81 -22.15
CA TRP A 102 10.51 -13.18 -20.79
C TRP A 102 11.72 -13.00 -19.89
N LEU A 103 11.50 -12.56 -18.66
CA LEU A 103 12.50 -12.68 -17.61
C LEU A 103 12.76 -14.16 -17.32
N SER A 104 14.00 -14.49 -16.96
CA SER A 104 14.34 -15.82 -16.45
C SER A 104 13.61 -16.10 -15.14
N ASP A 105 13.47 -17.39 -14.80
CA ASP A 105 12.79 -17.84 -13.58
C ASP A 105 13.36 -17.17 -12.32
N ASP A 106 14.69 -17.07 -12.22
CA ASP A 106 15.36 -16.40 -11.10
C ASP A 106 14.99 -14.92 -10.97
N LEU A 107 14.92 -14.19 -12.10
CA LEU A 107 14.55 -12.77 -12.09
C LEU A 107 13.05 -12.59 -11.81
N ARG A 108 12.20 -13.54 -12.26
CA ARG A 108 10.78 -13.54 -11.92
C ARG A 108 10.58 -13.77 -10.42
N GLN A 109 11.29 -14.72 -9.83
CA GLN A 109 11.26 -14.96 -8.38
C GLN A 109 11.77 -13.75 -7.60
N GLU A 110 12.82 -13.09 -8.08
CA GLU A 110 13.31 -11.88 -7.42
C GLU A 110 12.28 -10.74 -7.43
N VAL A 111 11.59 -10.52 -8.56
CA VAL A 111 10.49 -9.55 -8.63
C VAL A 111 9.39 -9.93 -7.62
N THR A 112 9.03 -11.21 -7.54
CA THR A 112 8.08 -11.74 -6.55
C THR A 112 8.53 -11.42 -5.12
N ASP A 113 9.79 -11.68 -4.78
CA ASP A 113 10.33 -11.45 -3.44
C ASP A 113 10.29 -9.97 -3.05
N ILE A 114 10.54 -9.06 -4.00
CA ILE A 114 10.44 -7.61 -3.78
C ILE A 114 8.99 -7.22 -3.47
N LEU A 115 8.03 -7.70 -4.26
CA LEU A 115 6.60 -7.42 -4.07
C LEU A 115 6.09 -7.96 -2.73
N VAL A 116 6.46 -9.20 -2.40
CA VAL A 116 6.12 -9.86 -1.13
C VAL A 116 6.69 -9.11 0.06
N ARG A 117 7.97 -8.72 0.01
CA ARG A 117 8.59 -7.95 1.09
C ARG A 117 7.87 -6.63 1.31
N ARG A 118 7.58 -5.90 0.22
CA ARG A 118 6.83 -4.64 0.31
C ARG A 118 5.50 -4.85 1.00
N ARG A 119 4.75 -5.87 0.60
CA ARG A 119 3.43 -6.16 1.13
C ARG A 119 3.48 -6.49 2.64
N ILE A 120 4.47 -7.27 3.07
CA ILE A 120 4.74 -7.52 4.50
C ILE A 120 4.98 -6.21 5.25
N ASP A 121 5.82 -5.33 4.70
CA ASP A 121 6.11 -4.05 5.33
C ASP A 121 4.84 -3.17 5.42
N GLU A 122 3.97 -3.18 4.40
CA GLU A 122 2.67 -2.48 4.42
C GLU A 122 1.73 -3.03 5.52
N TRP A 123 1.66 -4.35 5.69
CA TRP A 123 0.88 -4.94 6.78
C TRP A 123 1.46 -4.65 8.17
N GLU A 124 2.79 -4.66 8.29
CA GLU A 124 3.44 -4.28 9.56
C GLU A 124 3.14 -2.82 9.91
N VAL A 125 3.17 -1.92 8.92
CA VAL A 125 2.75 -0.52 9.10
C VAL A 125 1.30 -0.45 9.55
N ARG A 126 0.38 -1.11 8.85
CA ARG A 126 -1.06 -1.10 9.19
C ARG A 126 -1.32 -1.59 10.62
N ILE A 127 -0.73 -2.73 11.02
CA ILE A 127 -0.86 -3.23 12.40
C ILE A 127 -0.34 -2.20 13.40
N ASN A 128 0.83 -1.61 13.14
CA ASN A 128 1.43 -0.64 14.04
C ASN A 128 0.58 0.64 14.16
N GLU A 129 0.01 1.13 13.06
CA GLU A 129 -0.90 2.29 13.06
C GLU A 129 -2.11 2.04 13.96
N HIS A 130 -2.84 0.94 13.75
CA HIS A 130 -4.00 0.59 14.58
C HIS A 130 -3.63 0.38 16.05
N LEU A 131 -2.44 -0.17 16.31
CA LEU A 131 -1.93 -0.34 17.66
C LEU A 131 -1.62 1.00 18.34
N GLN A 132 -1.12 2.00 17.61
CA GLN A 132 -0.93 3.34 18.17
C GLN A 132 -2.27 4.05 18.40
N LEU A 133 -3.23 3.91 17.49
CA LEU A 133 -4.58 4.45 17.66
C LEU A 133 -5.26 3.88 18.91
N ALA A 134 -5.25 2.56 19.10
CA ALA A 134 -5.82 1.92 20.28
C ALA A 134 -5.11 2.35 21.58
N LYS A 135 -3.78 2.52 21.55
CA LYS A 135 -3.04 3.07 22.70
C LYS A 135 -3.47 4.49 23.05
N ALA A 136 -3.57 5.36 22.05
CA ALA A 136 -3.97 6.75 22.26
C ALA A 136 -5.37 6.80 22.90
N SER A 137 -6.33 6.04 22.38
CA SER A 137 -7.67 5.95 22.96
C SER A 137 -7.68 5.39 24.39
N LEU A 138 -6.80 4.43 24.74
CA LEU A 138 -6.69 3.96 26.12
C LEU A 138 -6.10 5.01 27.07
N ILE A 139 -5.15 5.83 26.60
CA ILE A 139 -4.61 6.94 27.38
C ILE A 139 -5.71 7.98 27.64
N GLU A 140 -6.44 8.36 26.60
CA GLU A 140 -7.57 9.29 26.70
C GLU A 140 -8.68 8.74 27.61
N ALA A 141 -9.04 7.47 27.47
CA ALA A 141 -10.00 6.79 28.33
C ALA A 141 -9.58 6.80 29.80
N SER A 142 -8.28 6.59 30.08
CA SER A 142 -7.74 6.62 31.44
C SER A 142 -7.84 8.02 32.07
N LEU A 143 -7.58 9.07 31.28
CA LEU A 143 -7.75 10.46 31.71
C LEU A 143 -9.22 10.81 31.92
N GLY A 144 -10.10 10.35 31.04
CA GLY A 144 -11.54 10.49 31.19
C GLY A 144 -12.04 9.81 32.47
N ALA A 145 -11.60 8.58 32.73
CA ALA A 145 -11.92 7.84 33.96
C ALA A 145 -11.46 8.58 35.23
N ALA A 146 -10.30 9.21 35.19
CA ALA A 146 -9.74 9.96 36.32
C ALA A 146 -10.47 11.29 36.59
N ASN A 147 -10.82 12.04 35.53
CA ASN A 147 -11.25 13.43 35.67
C ASN A 147 -12.77 13.62 35.49
N ARG A 148 -13.42 12.87 34.59
CA ARG A 148 -14.85 13.08 34.26
C ARG A 148 -15.79 12.51 35.30
N PHE A 149 -15.38 11.41 35.91
CA PHE A 149 -16.20 10.69 36.87
C PHE A 149 -15.72 10.91 38.30
N GLU A 150 -14.94 11.97 38.57
CA GLU A 150 -14.45 12.29 39.92
C GLU A 150 -15.59 12.43 40.93
N ASP A 151 -16.73 12.96 40.49
CA ASP A 151 -17.96 13.11 41.28
C ASP A 151 -18.84 11.84 41.34
N GLU A 152 -18.53 10.81 40.57
CA GLU A 152 -19.23 9.52 40.63
C GLU A 152 -18.81 8.71 41.85
N CYS A 153 -19.58 7.66 42.17
CA CYS A 153 -19.22 6.80 43.30
C CYS A 153 -17.89 6.07 43.06
N LEU A 154 -17.09 5.90 44.13
CA LEU A 154 -15.78 5.23 44.10
C LEU A 154 -15.82 3.88 43.37
N ARG A 155 -16.89 3.09 43.60
CA ARG A 155 -17.07 1.78 42.97
C ARG A 155 -17.21 1.87 41.44
N PHE A 156 -17.87 2.91 40.93
CA PHE A 156 -17.98 3.15 39.49
C PHE A 156 -16.61 3.49 38.88
N GLN A 157 -15.83 4.35 39.55
CA GLN A 157 -14.47 4.67 39.12
C GLN A 157 -13.57 3.42 39.09
N GLU A 158 -13.64 2.59 40.14
CA GLU A 158 -12.91 1.31 40.21
C GLU A 158 -13.30 0.36 39.06
N ASP A 159 -14.61 0.26 38.76
CA ASP A 159 -15.12 -0.55 37.65
C ASP A 159 -14.62 -0.02 36.29
N CYS A 160 -14.60 1.30 36.08
CA CYS A 160 -14.04 1.95 34.88
C CYS A 160 -12.55 1.63 34.70
N PHE A 161 -11.73 1.83 35.73
CA PHE A 161 -10.31 1.53 35.67
C PHE A 161 -10.04 0.03 35.48
N SER A 162 -10.88 -0.83 36.08
CA SER A 162 -10.81 -2.28 35.88
C SER A 162 -11.05 -2.66 34.41
N ARG A 163 -12.09 -2.10 33.76
CA ARG A 163 -12.37 -2.31 32.33
C ARG A 163 -11.24 -1.80 31.44
N ILE A 164 -10.73 -0.59 31.70
CA ILE A 164 -9.58 -0.03 30.96
C ILE A 164 -8.34 -0.91 31.14
N GLY A 165 -8.10 -1.43 32.35
CA GLY A 165 -7.05 -2.39 32.64
C GLY A 165 -7.17 -3.67 31.80
N ALA A 166 -8.38 -4.23 31.70
CA ALA A 166 -8.65 -5.39 30.86
C ALA A 166 -8.38 -5.11 29.37
N LEU A 167 -8.80 -3.96 28.86
CA LEU A 167 -8.51 -3.51 27.49
C LEU A 167 -7.00 -3.39 27.22
N PHE A 168 -6.25 -2.87 28.19
CA PHE A 168 -4.79 -2.78 28.08
C PHE A 168 -4.11 -4.15 27.99
N PHE A 169 -4.62 -5.16 28.72
CA PHE A 169 -4.13 -6.53 28.56
C PHE A 169 -4.46 -7.10 27.17
N ARG A 170 -5.70 -6.91 26.67
CA ARG A 170 -6.07 -7.31 25.29
C ARG A 170 -5.16 -6.64 24.25
N LEU A 171 -4.84 -5.35 24.41
CA LEU A 171 -3.91 -4.63 23.53
C LEU A 171 -2.52 -5.29 23.49
N LYS A 172 -2.00 -5.71 24.65
CA LYS A 172 -0.71 -6.41 24.74
C LYS A 172 -0.74 -7.75 24.00
N ASP A 173 -1.84 -8.47 24.09
CA ASP A 173 -2.02 -9.75 23.39
C ASP A 173 -2.05 -9.54 21.88
N TYR A 174 -2.81 -8.57 21.38
CA TYR A 174 -2.80 -8.22 19.95
C TYR A 174 -1.45 -7.72 19.47
N ARG A 175 -0.71 -6.95 20.28
CA ARG A 175 0.68 -6.57 19.95
C ARG A 175 1.57 -7.79 19.75
N LYS A 176 1.45 -8.79 20.63
CA LYS A 176 2.23 -10.03 20.53
C LYS A 176 1.79 -10.85 19.33
N HIS A 177 0.49 -10.91 19.07
CA HIS A 177 -0.10 -11.62 17.94
C HIS A 177 0.32 -10.99 16.60
N GLY A 178 0.22 -9.67 16.43
CA GLY A 178 0.68 -8.97 15.23
C GLY A 178 2.15 -9.22 14.93
N LYS A 179 3.02 -9.21 15.95
CA LYS A 179 4.44 -9.59 15.79
C LYS A 179 4.64 -11.04 15.36
N LEU A 180 3.79 -11.95 15.81
CA LEU A 180 3.83 -13.36 15.43
C LEU A 180 3.46 -13.52 13.96
N ILE A 181 2.37 -12.88 13.53
CA ILE A 181 1.89 -12.88 12.13
C ILE A 181 3.01 -12.39 11.22
N ILE A 182 3.52 -11.18 11.43
CA ILE A 182 4.59 -10.62 10.58
C ILE A 182 5.83 -11.52 10.56
N ARG A 183 6.20 -12.13 11.69
CA ARG A 183 7.31 -13.08 11.74
C ARG A 183 7.04 -14.34 10.93
N GLN A 184 5.81 -14.87 10.94
CA GLN A 184 5.43 -16.02 10.13
C GLN A 184 5.49 -15.68 8.65
N MET A 185 4.92 -14.55 8.25
CA MET A 185 4.95 -14.07 6.87
C MET A 185 6.38 -13.87 6.34
N ARG A 186 7.27 -13.30 7.15
CA ARG A 186 8.70 -13.13 6.79
C ARG A 186 9.47 -14.46 6.66
N ARG A 187 8.93 -15.57 7.17
CA ARG A 187 9.53 -16.92 7.07
C ARG A 187 8.95 -17.74 5.92
N GLU A 188 7.77 -17.38 5.45
CA GLU A 188 7.10 -18.04 4.34
C GLU A 188 7.73 -17.59 3.01
N THR A 189 7.95 -18.54 2.12
CA THR A 189 8.39 -18.27 0.74
C THR A 189 7.19 -18.31 -0.18
N PHE A 190 6.99 -17.25 -0.95
CA PHE A 190 5.94 -17.18 -1.95
C PHE A 190 6.49 -17.68 -3.30
N ASP A 191 5.91 -18.75 -3.85
CA ASP A 191 6.32 -19.29 -5.16
C ASP A 191 5.82 -18.36 -6.27
N VAL A 192 6.69 -18.05 -7.23
CA VAL A 192 6.33 -17.28 -8.44
C VAL A 192 5.11 -17.84 -9.20
N LYS A 193 4.85 -19.15 -9.11
CA LYS A 193 3.67 -19.78 -9.74
C LYS A 193 2.34 -19.29 -9.16
N ASP A 194 2.35 -18.77 -7.93
CA ASP A 194 1.16 -18.34 -7.21
C ASP A 194 0.90 -16.83 -7.36
N ILE A 195 1.65 -16.14 -8.22
CA ILE A 195 1.62 -14.68 -8.36
C ILE A 195 0.24 -14.09 -8.68
N SER A 196 -0.69 -14.82 -9.31
CA SER A 196 -2.09 -14.36 -9.50
C SER A 196 -2.80 -14.10 -8.19
N THR A 197 -2.49 -14.94 -7.21
CA THR A 197 -3.16 -14.91 -5.92
C THR A 197 -2.48 -13.93 -4.97
N PHE A 198 -1.36 -13.32 -5.37
CA PHE A 198 -0.62 -12.32 -4.60
C PHE A 198 -1.52 -11.18 -4.07
N HIS A 199 -2.47 -10.71 -4.87
CA HIS A 199 -3.38 -9.62 -4.49
C HIS A 199 -4.65 -10.06 -3.75
N THR A 200 -4.94 -11.37 -3.68
CA THR A 200 -6.26 -11.85 -3.24
C THR A 200 -6.22 -12.89 -2.13
N ARG A 201 -5.13 -13.64 -1.95
CA ARG A 201 -5.08 -14.77 -1.02
C ARG A 201 -3.68 -15.06 -0.51
N TRP A 202 -3.21 -14.29 0.46
CA TRP A 202 -2.32 -14.87 1.47
C TRP A 202 -3.16 -15.25 2.69
N VAL A 203 -2.98 -16.46 3.22
CA VAL A 203 -3.65 -16.91 4.46
C VAL A 203 -3.45 -15.90 5.59
N ALA A 204 -2.27 -15.27 5.62
CA ALA A 204 -1.90 -14.28 6.60
C ALA A 204 -2.66 -12.93 6.46
N ASP A 205 -3.24 -12.60 5.31
CA ASP A 205 -4.05 -11.37 5.15
C ASP A 205 -5.21 -11.36 6.15
N ARG A 206 -5.88 -12.51 6.27
CA ARG A 206 -6.98 -12.69 7.21
C ARG A 206 -6.51 -12.60 8.67
N ASP A 207 -5.31 -13.09 8.97
CA ASP A 207 -4.75 -13.00 10.32
C ASP A 207 -4.40 -11.54 10.66
N VAL A 208 -3.87 -10.79 9.69
CA VAL A 208 -3.65 -9.33 9.80
C VAL A 208 -4.98 -8.60 10.02
N ASP A 209 -5.99 -8.86 9.19
CA ASP A 209 -7.31 -8.23 9.31
C ASP A 209 -7.96 -8.55 10.65
N THR A 210 -7.93 -9.82 11.09
CA THR A 210 -8.43 -10.22 12.43
C THR A 210 -7.69 -9.49 13.56
N CYS A 211 -6.38 -9.35 13.44
CA CYS A 211 -5.59 -8.59 14.41
C CYS A 211 -5.95 -7.09 14.41
N VAL A 212 -6.23 -6.51 13.25
CA VAL A 212 -6.66 -5.12 13.10
C VAL A 212 -8.05 -4.91 13.68
N ASP A 213 -9.01 -5.78 13.36
CA ASP A 213 -10.39 -5.71 13.88
C ASP A 213 -10.39 -5.75 15.41
N GLY A 214 -9.60 -6.65 16.01
CA GLY A 214 -9.45 -6.71 17.46
C GLY A 214 -8.84 -5.44 18.09
N LEU A 215 -7.95 -4.73 17.37
CA LEU A 215 -7.42 -3.43 17.81
C LEU A 215 -8.47 -2.31 17.66
N VAL A 216 -9.31 -2.39 16.64
CA VAL A 216 -10.44 -1.46 16.43
C VAL A 216 -11.47 -1.63 17.54
N GLU A 217 -11.85 -2.86 17.91
CA GLU A 217 -12.76 -3.11 19.03
C GLU A 217 -12.24 -2.51 20.34
N ILE A 218 -10.94 -2.63 20.63
CA ILE A 218 -10.33 -2.02 21.84
C ILE A 218 -10.48 -0.51 21.79
N LYS A 219 -10.23 0.10 20.63
CA LYS A 219 -10.36 1.54 20.44
C LYS A 219 -11.82 2.00 20.65
N GLU A 220 -12.77 1.28 20.07
CA GLU A 220 -14.19 1.58 20.19
C GLU A 220 -14.68 1.45 21.64
N GLU A 221 -14.34 0.36 22.32
CA GLU A 221 -14.70 0.19 23.74
C GLU A 221 -14.02 1.24 24.63
N ALA A 222 -12.76 1.59 24.35
CA ALA A 222 -12.07 2.67 25.08
C ALA A 222 -12.75 4.04 24.87
N SER A 223 -13.32 4.29 23.69
CA SER A 223 -13.96 5.57 23.37
C SER A 223 -15.19 5.88 24.22
N GLU A 224 -15.84 4.86 24.81
CA GLU A 224 -16.95 5.04 25.77
C GLU A 224 -16.54 5.87 27.00
N PHE A 225 -15.25 5.86 27.34
CA PHE A 225 -14.69 6.53 28.52
C PHE A 225 -14.03 7.88 28.16
N VAL A 226 -13.92 8.21 26.87
CA VAL A 226 -13.29 9.45 26.41
C VAL A 226 -14.27 10.62 26.57
N THR A 227 -13.76 11.77 27.02
CA THR A 227 -14.55 13.01 27.10
C THR A 227 -14.78 13.54 25.68
N PRO A 228 -16.01 13.90 25.30
CA PRO A 228 -16.21 14.74 24.12
C PRO A 228 -15.35 16.00 24.28
N ALA A 229 -14.69 16.46 23.22
CA ALA A 229 -14.10 17.78 23.24
C ALA A 229 -15.22 18.75 23.65
N THR A 230 -15.05 19.46 24.76
CA THR A 230 -15.90 20.59 25.12
C THR A 230 -15.88 21.54 23.93
N GLU A 231 -16.95 21.56 23.15
CA GLU A 231 -17.24 22.67 22.26
C GLU A 231 -17.27 23.90 23.14
N GLY A 232 -16.26 24.75 22.99
CA GLY A 232 -16.10 25.94 23.78
C GLY A 232 -17.31 26.84 23.62
N ASP A 233 -17.97 27.14 24.73
CA ASP A 233 -17.99 28.49 25.29
C ASP A 233 -17.82 29.60 24.23
N SER A 234 -18.90 29.89 23.50
CA SER A 234 -19.09 31.18 22.86
C SER A 234 -19.90 32.07 23.80
N GLY A 235 -19.30 32.43 24.94
CA GLY A 235 -19.80 33.50 25.79
C GLY A 235 -19.60 34.86 25.12
N SER A 236 -20.70 35.54 24.82
CA SER A 236 -20.86 36.98 25.04
C SER A 236 -22.28 37.38 24.63
N GLU A 237 -23.10 37.79 25.60
CA GLU A 237 -23.78 39.08 25.55
C GLU A 237 -24.27 39.40 26.95
N ASP A 238 -23.61 40.41 27.53
CA ASP A 238 -23.91 41.07 28.78
C ASP A 238 -25.32 41.68 28.72
N GLU A 239 -26.20 41.26 29.63
CA GLU A 239 -27.40 42.02 29.97
C GLU A 239 -26.99 43.13 30.95
N GLU A 240 -26.76 44.34 30.42
CA GLU A 240 -26.74 45.55 31.23
C GLU A 240 -28.19 45.89 31.65
N GLU A 241 -28.44 45.77 32.94
CA GLU A 241 -29.59 46.35 33.64
C GLU A 241 -29.50 47.89 33.59
N GLU A 242 -30.43 48.57 32.91
CA GLU A 242 -30.72 49.98 33.14
C GLU A 242 -31.73 50.10 34.30
N GLU A 243 -31.24 50.56 35.46
CA GLU A 243 -32.07 51.08 36.56
C GLU A 243 -32.63 52.48 36.20
N GLU A 244 -33.79 52.77 36.81
CA GLU A 244 -34.66 53.96 36.71
C GLU A 244 -34.01 55.33 37.00
#